data_AF-A0A381EKP4-F1
#
_entry.id   AF-A0A381EKP4-F1
#
_cell.length_a   1.000
_cell.length_b   1.000
_cell.length_c   1.000
_cell.angle_alpha   90.00
_cell.angle_beta   90.00
_cell.angle_gamma   90.00
#
_symmetry.space_group_name_H-M   'P 1'
#
loop_
_entity.id
_entity.type
_entity.pdbx_description
1 polymer ?
#
loop_
_entity_poly.entity_id
_entity_poly.type
_entity_poly.pdbx_seq_one_letter_code
_entity_poly.pdbx_strand_id
1 'polypeptide(L)'
;MSGVLEGFGWNYPTLIGIWIVTTFIACMATAFIVSLITPLDLSKDPVYQERLKAGLVKDAGEILHGTDKPGAKLSVGIFLFTVLAVVLYATAISNNIKWIDPVIMPRDSAIMSFLLTAAALITWLCKVEPGKILDTSVFKSGMTACVCVFGVAWLGNTFVAGHEQAIKDVASEWVKQTPALLAVAFFFASMLLYSQAATAKAITPVIISALGLATVADSGMLVACFAAVSALFVLPTYPTLLGAVQMDDTGSTRIGKFIFNHAFFLPGVLAIAIAVALGFLVIPLF
;
A
#
# COMPACT_ATOMS: atom_id res chain seq x y z
N MET A 1 -14.95 1.52 5.34
CA MET A 1 -14.88 1.94 6.75
C MET A 1 -15.76 3.17 6.99
N SER A 2 -15.52 4.31 6.32
CA SER A 2 -16.35 5.52 6.47
C SER A 2 -17.85 5.28 6.33
N GLY A 3 -18.32 4.63 5.26
CA GLY A 3 -19.74 4.36 5.07
C GLY A 3 -20.39 3.46 6.15
N VAL A 4 -19.61 2.71 6.92
CA VAL A 4 -20.11 1.95 8.07
C VAL A 4 -20.14 2.84 9.32
N LEU A 5 -19.07 3.62 9.53
CA LEU A 5 -18.91 4.49 10.70
C LEU A 5 -19.79 5.74 10.68
N GLU A 6 -20.27 6.17 9.52
CA GLU A 6 -21.25 7.25 9.38
C GLU A 6 -22.55 6.95 10.14
N GLY A 7 -22.99 5.70 10.14
CA GLY A 7 -24.15 5.26 10.93
C GLY A 7 -23.96 5.37 12.45
N PHE A 8 -22.71 5.54 12.90
CA PHE A 8 -22.36 5.73 14.30
C PHE A 8 -22.12 7.20 14.67
N GLY A 9 -22.14 8.14 13.71
CA GLY A 9 -21.91 9.57 13.95
C GLY A 9 -20.52 10.09 13.53
N TRP A 10 -19.64 9.23 12.99
CA TRP A 10 -18.38 9.68 12.40
C TRP A 10 -18.63 10.36 11.05
N ASN A 11 -17.85 11.39 10.71
CA ASN A 11 -17.89 11.99 9.38
C ASN A 11 -16.56 11.74 8.64
N TYR A 12 -16.64 11.68 7.31
CA TYR A 12 -15.49 11.37 6.44
C TYR A 12 -14.29 12.32 6.65
N PRO A 13 -14.45 13.66 6.72
CA PRO A 13 -13.35 14.57 7.04
C PRO A 13 -12.63 14.26 8.36
N THR A 14 -13.37 14.01 9.44
CA THR A 14 -12.81 13.64 10.75
C THR A 14 -11.98 12.36 10.65
N LEU A 15 -12.52 11.32 10.01
CA LEU A 15 -11.82 10.04 9.84
C LEU A 15 -10.51 10.20 9.05
N ILE A 16 -10.54 10.95 7.94
CA ILE A 16 -9.36 11.26 7.14
C ILE A 16 -8.34 12.05 7.97
N GLY A 17 -8.78 13.06 8.72
CA GLY A 17 -7.92 13.85 9.60
C GLY A 17 -7.18 12.97 10.62
N ILE A 18 -7.90 12.10 11.32
CA ILE A 18 -7.32 11.15 12.29
C ILE A 18 -6.33 10.22 11.60
N TRP A 19 -6.72 9.56 10.51
CA TRP A 19 -5.87 8.54 9.87
C TRP A 19 -4.65 9.13 9.20
N ILE A 20 -4.74 10.27 8.50
CA ILE A 20 -3.58 10.92 7.90
C ILE A 20 -2.56 11.29 8.99
N VAL A 21 -3.01 11.94 10.08
CA VAL A 21 -2.10 12.40 11.13
C VAL A 21 -1.45 11.21 11.85
N THR A 22 -2.26 10.24 12.31
CA THR A 22 -1.75 9.08 13.06
C THR A 22 -0.81 8.21 12.22
N THR A 23 -1.16 7.92 10.96
CA THR A 23 -0.31 7.09 10.09
C THR A 23 0.94 7.84 9.64
N PHE A 24 0.88 9.14 9.36
CA PHE A 24 2.06 9.93 9.02
C PHE A 24 3.06 9.96 10.18
N ILE A 25 2.60 10.28 11.39
CA ILE A 25 3.46 10.29 12.59
C ILE A 25 4.04 8.88 12.84
N ALA A 26 3.24 7.82 12.68
CA ALA A 26 3.71 6.45 12.83
C ALA A 26 4.80 6.09 11.81
N CYS A 27 4.65 6.50 10.54
CA CYS A 27 5.68 6.31 9.51
C CYS A 27 6.97 7.06 9.86
N MET A 28 6.88 8.31 10.33
CA MET A 28 8.06 9.10 10.72
C MET A 28 8.77 8.50 11.95
N ALA A 29 8.00 8.10 12.97
CA ALA A 29 8.54 7.44 14.15
C ALA A 29 9.19 6.10 13.79
N THR A 30 8.57 5.31 12.91
CA THR A 30 9.14 4.06 12.40
C THR A 30 10.45 4.32 11.66
N ALA A 31 10.48 5.30 10.76
CA ALA A 31 11.70 5.66 10.02
C ALA A 31 12.84 6.07 10.97
N PHE A 32 12.52 6.84 12.01
CA PHE A 32 13.48 7.20 13.05
C PHE A 32 13.96 6.00 13.86
N ILE A 33 13.07 5.12 14.31
CA ILE A 33 13.46 3.92 15.07
C ILE A 33 14.32 3.00 14.21
N VAL A 34 13.92 2.76 12.96
CA VAL A 34 14.64 1.90 12.02
C VAL A 34 16.04 2.46 11.72
N SER A 35 16.20 3.79 11.64
CA SER A 35 17.52 4.42 11.43
C SER A 35 18.45 4.31 12.63
N LEU A 36 17.91 4.16 13.84
CA LEU A 36 18.72 3.91 15.05
C LEU A 36 19.15 2.45 15.18
N ILE A 37 18.29 1.50 14.80
CA ILE A 37 18.54 0.06 15.03
C ILE A 37 19.12 -0.67 13.81
N THR A 38 19.05 -0.07 12.62
CA THR A 38 19.55 -0.67 11.37
C THR A 38 20.69 0.17 10.80
N PRO A 39 21.83 -0.42 10.42
CA PRO A 39 22.86 0.31 9.68
C PRO A 39 22.35 0.58 8.25
N LEU A 40 21.78 1.76 8.03
CA LEU A 40 21.18 2.16 6.74
C LEU A 40 22.19 2.76 5.75
N ASP A 41 23.47 2.87 6.11
CA ASP A 41 24.50 3.43 5.25
C ASP A 41 24.84 2.45 4.12
N LEU A 42 24.27 2.69 2.94
CA LEU A 42 24.46 1.85 1.76
C LEU A 42 25.94 1.68 1.41
N SER A 43 26.77 2.69 1.65
CA SER A 43 28.22 2.62 1.38
C SER A 43 28.93 1.55 2.22
N LYS A 44 28.34 1.15 3.35
CA LYS A 44 28.87 0.12 4.25
C LYS A 44 28.19 -1.24 4.07
N ASP A 45 27.17 -1.35 3.22
CA ASP A 45 26.49 -2.63 2.97
C ASP A 45 27.41 -3.58 2.18
N PRO A 46 27.77 -4.77 2.71
CA PRO A 46 28.69 -5.68 2.05
C PRO A 46 28.18 -6.20 0.70
N VAL A 47 26.86 -6.42 0.57
CA VAL A 47 26.22 -6.92 -0.65
C VAL A 47 26.25 -5.85 -1.73
N TYR A 48 25.94 -4.60 -1.36
CA TYR A 48 26.08 -3.47 -2.27
C TYR A 48 27.52 -3.31 -2.74
N GLN A 49 28.50 -3.33 -1.84
CA GLN A 49 29.91 -3.19 -2.18
C GLN A 49 30.42 -4.31 -3.10
N GLU A 50 29.98 -5.56 -2.89
CA GLU A 50 30.29 -6.68 -3.77
C GLU A 50 29.72 -6.46 -5.18
N ARG A 51 28.44 -6.06 -5.27
CA ARG A 51 27.76 -5.81 -6.55
C ARG A 51 28.34 -4.61 -7.30
N LEU A 52 28.71 -3.55 -6.58
CA LEU A 52 29.37 -2.37 -7.13
C LEU A 52 30.74 -2.74 -7.73
N LYS A 53 31.56 -3.50 -6.98
CA LYS A 53 32.87 -4.00 -7.48
C LYS A 53 32.72 -4.92 -8.69
N ALA A 54 31.65 -5.70 -8.74
CA ALA A 54 31.33 -6.57 -9.87
C ALA A 54 30.72 -5.81 -11.08
N GLY A 55 30.50 -4.49 -10.97
CA GLY A 55 29.87 -3.68 -12.02
C GLY A 55 28.39 -4.01 -12.26
N LEU A 56 27.72 -4.65 -11.29
CA LEU A 56 26.32 -5.04 -11.37
C LEU A 56 25.37 -3.89 -10.99
N VAL A 57 25.88 -2.87 -10.29
CA VAL A 57 25.15 -1.68 -9.87
C VAL A 57 25.97 -0.46 -10.28
N LYS A 58 25.29 0.59 -10.72
CA LYS A 58 25.93 1.86 -11.07
C LYS A 58 26.19 2.68 -9.81
N ASP A 59 27.28 3.45 -9.81
CA ASP A 59 27.54 4.37 -8.73
C ASP A 59 26.45 5.45 -8.67
N ALA A 60 25.94 5.73 -7.46
CA ALA A 60 24.85 6.68 -7.27
C ALA A 60 25.25 8.12 -7.63
N GLY A 61 26.52 8.49 -7.44
CA GLY A 61 27.07 9.79 -7.82
C GLY A 61 27.15 9.96 -9.35
N GLU A 62 27.52 8.90 -10.07
CA GLU A 62 27.49 8.91 -11.54
C GLU A 62 26.09 9.12 -12.11
N ILE A 63 25.06 8.58 -11.45
CA ILE A 63 23.65 8.80 -11.83
C ILE A 63 23.23 10.25 -11.56
N LEU A 64 23.54 10.77 -10.37
CA LEU A 64 23.14 12.12 -9.93
C LEU A 64 23.80 13.24 -10.75
N HIS A 65 25.03 13.03 -11.23
CA HIS A 65 25.78 14.00 -12.03
C HIS A 65 25.72 13.73 -13.54
N GLY A 66 24.96 12.71 -13.97
CA GLY A 66 24.77 12.39 -15.38
C GLY A 66 23.99 13.48 -16.12
N THR A 67 24.25 13.61 -17.42
CA THR A 67 23.43 14.45 -18.30
C THR A 67 22.09 13.78 -18.60
N ASP A 68 21.00 14.52 -18.45
CA ASP A 68 19.66 14.07 -18.83
C ASP A 68 19.62 13.57 -20.28
N LYS A 69 18.95 12.43 -20.49
CA LYS A 69 18.68 11.94 -21.85
C LYS A 69 17.73 12.90 -22.58
N PRO A 70 17.85 13.03 -23.91
CA PRO A 70 16.85 13.73 -24.70
C PRO A 70 15.44 13.21 -24.41
N GLY A 71 14.50 14.10 -24.12
CA GLY A 71 13.12 13.76 -23.78
C GLY A 71 12.86 13.46 -22.30
N ALA A 72 13.87 13.40 -21.42
CA ALA A 72 13.68 13.11 -19.99
C ALA A 72 12.74 14.12 -19.30
N LYS A 73 12.91 15.43 -19.54
CA LYS A 73 12.02 16.46 -18.96
C LYS A 73 10.61 16.39 -19.53
N LEU A 74 10.49 16.09 -20.83
CA LEU A 74 9.21 15.96 -21.50
C LEU A 74 8.44 14.74 -20.97
N SER A 75 9.10 13.60 -20.77
CA SER A 75 8.44 12.40 -20.24
C SER A 75 7.92 12.62 -18.82
N VAL A 76 8.70 13.30 -17.97
CA VAL A 76 8.28 13.71 -16.62
C VAL A 76 7.09 14.66 -16.70
N GLY A 77 7.12 15.65 -17.60
CA GLY A 77 6.01 16.58 -17.81
C GLY A 77 4.71 15.88 -18.22
N ILE A 78 4.79 14.93 -19.17
CA ILE A 78 3.64 14.11 -19.59
C ILE A 78 3.12 13.31 -18.40
N PHE A 79 4.02 12.64 -17.65
CA PHE A 79 3.63 11.85 -16.48
C PHE A 79 2.90 12.69 -15.42
N LEU A 80 3.45 13.84 -15.04
CA LEU A 80 2.83 14.73 -14.04
C LEU A 80 1.48 15.27 -14.51
N PHE A 81 1.37 15.66 -15.78
CA PHE A 81 0.10 16.08 -16.37
C PHE A 81 -0.93 14.94 -16.33
N THR A 82 -0.54 13.73 -16.69
CA THR A 82 -1.41 12.56 -16.62
C THR A 82 -1.88 12.26 -15.19
N VAL A 83 -1.00 12.33 -14.20
CA VAL A 83 -1.37 12.15 -12.79
C VAL A 83 -2.42 13.20 -12.37
N LEU A 84 -2.22 14.47 -12.75
CA LEU A 84 -3.19 15.52 -12.48
C LEU A 84 -4.52 15.25 -13.18
N ALA A 85 -4.51 14.86 -14.45
CA ALA A 85 -5.71 14.54 -15.21
C ALA A 85 -6.50 13.38 -14.58
N VAL A 86 -5.80 12.34 -14.10
CA VAL A 86 -6.40 11.22 -13.37
C VAL A 86 -7.09 11.70 -12.09
N VAL A 87 -6.42 12.53 -11.29
CA VAL A 87 -6.99 13.06 -10.04
C VAL A 87 -8.22 13.93 -10.31
N LEU A 88 -8.14 14.82 -11.29
CA LEU A 88 -9.27 15.68 -11.68
C LEU A 88 -10.45 14.85 -12.19
N TYR A 89 -10.20 13.85 -13.03
CA TYR A 89 -11.24 12.97 -13.53
C TYR A 89 -11.89 12.16 -12.39
N ALA A 90 -11.09 11.51 -11.54
CA ALA A 90 -11.56 10.73 -10.40
C ALA A 90 -12.40 11.58 -9.42
N THR A 91 -12.05 12.86 -9.29
CA THR A 91 -12.77 13.86 -8.51
C THR A 91 -14.09 14.23 -9.17
N ALA A 92 -14.10 14.50 -10.48
CA ALA A 92 -15.29 14.86 -11.25
C ALA A 92 -16.36 13.76 -11.27
N ILE A 93 -15.96 12.47 -11.30
CA ILE A 93 -16.88 11.32 -11.24
C ILE A 93 -17.22 10.88 -9.80
N SER A 94 -16.73 11.56 -8.77
CA SER A 94 -16.92 11.14 -7.38
C SER A 94 -18.34 11.46 -6.89
N ASN A 95 -18.85 10.66 -5.96
CA ASN A 95 -20.18 10.88 -5.35
C ASN A 95 -20.30 12.19 -4.54
N ASN A 96 -19.17 12.79 -4.14
CA ASN A 96 -19.16 14.05 -3.40
C ASN A 96 -19.30 15.26 -4.31
N ILE A 97 -18.74 15.20 -5.53
CA ILE A 97 -18.70 16.34 -6.46
C ILE A 97 -19.71 16.18 -7.60
N LYS A 98 -19.80 14.98 -8.19
CA LYS A 98 -20.75 14.62 -9.24
C LYS A 98 -20.80 15.58 -10.44
N TRP A 99 -19.65 16.05 -10.91
CA TRP A 99 -19.57 16.87 -12.13
C TRP A 99 -19.88 16.07 -13.40
N ILE A 100 -19.67 14.74 -13.37
CA ILE A 100 -19.99 13.83 -14.47
C ILE A 100 -20.91 12.73 -13.94
N ASP A 101 -22.19 12.78 -14.35
CA ASP A 101 -23.24 11.82 -14.00
C ASP A 101 -24.24 11.71 -15.19
N PRO A 102 -24.54 10.52 -15.75
CA PRO A 102 -24.06 9.19 -15.35
C PRO A 102 -22.58 8.96 -15.67
N VAL A 103 -21.89 8.25 -14.78
CA VAL A 103 -20.50 7.83 -14.99
C VAL A 103 -20.45 6.70 -16.02
N ILE A 104 -20.08 7.03 -17.26
CA ILE A 104 -19.94 6.06 -18.36
C ILE A 104 -18.63 5.27 -18.24
N MET A 105 -17.52 5.94 -17.89
CA MET A 105 -16.21 5.32 -17.73
C MET A 105 -15.84 5.28 -16.24
N PRO A 106 -15.84 4.09 -15.60
CA PRO A 106 -15.46 3.96 -14.20
C PRO A 106 -14.02 4.39 -13.95
N ARG A 107 -13.70 4.73 -12.70
CA ARG A 107 -12.39 5.20 -12.26
C ARG A 107 -11.24 4.32 -12.76
N ASP A 108 -11.37 3.01 -12.62
CA ASP A 108 -10.29 2.07 -12.93
C ASP A 108 -9.98 2.07 -14.44
N SER A 109 -11.02 1.99 -15.27
CA SER A 109 -10.90 2.09 -16.73
C SER A 109 -10.33 3.44 -17.18
N ALA A 110 -10.69 4.52 -16.48
CA ALA A 110 -10.14 5.85 -16.73
C ALA A 110 -8.64 5.91 -16.42
N ILE A 111 -8.22 5.45 -15.24
CA ILE A 111 -6.80 5.38 -14.84
C ILE A 111 -6.00 4.59 -15.89
N MET A 112 -6.48 3.41 -16.28
CA MET A 112 -5.81 2.59 -17.30
C MET A 112 -5.69 3.34 -18.63
N SER A 113 -6.77 3.97 -19.09
CA SER A 113 -6.80 4.73 -20.34
C SER A 113 -5.82 5.91 -20.32
N PHE A 114 -5.80 6.69 -19.24
CA PHE A 114 -4.87 7.81 -19.08
C PHE A 114 -3.41 7.36 -19.02
N LEU A 115 -3.10 6.30 -18.25
CA LEU A 115 -1.73 5.80 -18.11
C LEU A 115 -1.20 5.15 -19.40
N LEU A 116 -2.02 4.38 -20.11
CA LEU A 116 -1.66 3.81 -21.42
C LEU A 116 -1.48 4.91 -22.47
N THR A 117 -2.32 5.94 -22.46
CA THR A 117 -2.17 7.11 -23.33
C THR A 117 -0.88 7.85 -23.03
N ALA A 118 -0.56 8.07 -21.74
CA ALA A 118 0.71 8.68 -21.34
C ALA A 118 1.91 7.85 -21.80
N ALA A 119 1.87 6.53 -21.63
CA ALA A 119 2.93 5.64 -22.10
C ALA A 119 3.11 5.73 -23.62
N ALA A 120 2.01 5.79 -24.39
CA ALA A 120 2.05 5.97 -25.83
C ALA A 120 2.65 7.34 -26.22
N LEU A 121 2.21 8.43 -25.57
CA LEU A 121 2.73 9.78 -25.80
C LEU A 121 4.20 9.91 -25.43
N ILE A 122 4.64 9.33 -24.32
CA ILE A 122 6.05 9.31 -23.91
C ILE A 122 6.87 8.55 -24.96
N THR A 123 6.41 7.38 -25.37
CA THR A 123 7.12 6.56 -26.37
C THR A 123 7.26 7.32 -27.69
N TRP A 124 6.17 7.96 -28.15
CA TRP A 124 6.14 8.69 -29.40
C TRP A 124 6.94 10.00 -29.36
N LEU A 125 6.64 10.89 -28.41
CA LEU A 125 7.20 12.25 -28.36
C LEU A 125 8.64 12.27 -27.84
N CYS A 126 9.01 11.33 -26.95
CA CYS A 126 10.38 11.21 -26.48
C CYS A 126 11.23 10.27 -27.36
N LYS A 127 10.66 9.76 -28.46
CA LYS A 127 11.34 8.88 -29.42
C LYS A 127 11.99 7.66 -28.76
N VAL A 128 11.28 7.05 -27.80
CA VAL A 128 11.75 5.85 -27.12
C VAL A 128 11.67 4.69 -28.11
N GLU A 129 12.77 3.94 -28.24
CA GLU A 129 12.79 2.73 -29.06
C GLU A 129 11.99 1.61 -28.36
N PRO A 130 10.84 1.16 -28.92
CA PRO A 130 9.94 0.26 -28.20
C PRO A 130 10.58 -1.09 -27.82
N GLY A 131 11.48 -1.62 -28.65
CA GLY A 131 12.20 -2.86 -28.36
C GLY A 131 13.05 -2.78 -27.09
N LYS A 132 13.62 -1.61 -26.79
CA LYS A 132 14.43 -1.39 -25.58
C LYS A 132 13.61 -1.30 -24.30
N ILE A 133 12.29 -1.05 -24.39
CA ILE A 133 11.41 -0.98 -23.21
C ILE A 133 11.41 -2.34 -22.50
N LEU A 134 11.32 -3.43 -23.26
CA LEU A 134 11.30 -4.80 -22.75
C LEU A 134 12.58 -5.16 -22.01
N ASP A 135 13.69 -4.51 -22.36
CA ASP A 135 14.99 -4.77 -21.75
C ASP A 135 15.24 -4.01 -20.46
N THR A 136 14.43 -3.00 -20.17
CA THR A 136 14.56 -2.20 -18.94
C THR A 136 14.27 -3.05 -17.70
N SER A 137 15.03 -2.80 -16.63
CA SER A 137 14.79 -3.42 -15.32
C SER A 137 13.37 -3.14 -14.82
N VAL A 138 12.87 -1.92 -15.03
CA VAL A 138 11.51 -1.52 -14.64
C VAL A 138 10.45 -2.35 -15.35
N PHE A 139 10.57 -2.58 -16.66
CA PHE A 139 9.59 -3.39 -17.39
C PHE A 139 9.67 -4.88 -16.98
N LYS A 140 10.88 -5.45 -16.89
CA LYS A 140 11.07 -6.85 -16.48
C LYS A 140 10.55 -7.12 -15.06
N SER A 141 10.86 -6.22 -14.14
CA SER A 141 10.33 -6.25 -12.78
C SER A 141 8.81 -6.07 -12.77
N GLY A 142 8.29 -5.08 -13.51
CA GLY A 142 6.85 -4.84 -13.62
C GLY A 142 6.09 -6.07 -14.14
N MET A 143 6.60 -6.73 -15.18
CA MET A 143 5.98 -7.94 -15.74
C MET A 143 6.02 -9.12 -14.77
N THR A 144 7.13 -9.30 -14.06
CA THR A 144 7.25 -10.36 -13.06
C THR A 144 6.29 -10.08 -11.90
N ALA A 145 6.21 -8.84 -11.42
CA ALA A 145 5.23 -8.40 -10.43
C ALA A 145 3.80 -8.65 -10.93
N CYS A 146 3.45 -8.30 -12.17
CA CYS A 146 2.14 -8.59 -12.77
C CYS A 146 1.77 -10.08 -12.73
N VAL A 147 2.68 -10.97 -13.12
CA VAL A 147 2.45 -12.42 -13.04
C VAL A 147 2.28 -12.88 -11.60
N CYS A 148 3.10 -12.37 -10.67
CA CYS A 148 2.93 -12.64 -9.25
C CYS A 148 1.60 -12.12 -8.69
N VAL A 149 1.12 -10.95 -9.14
CA VAL A 149 -0.21 -10.43 -8.79
C VAL A 149 -1.27 -11.42 -9.23
N PHE A 150 -1.29 -11.78 -10.51
CA PHE A 150 -2.32 -12.65 -11.05
C PHE A 150 -2.30 -14.04 -10.41
N GLY A 151 -1.12 -14.63 -10.17
CA GLY A 151 -1.02 -15.95 -9.55
C GLY A 151 -1.33 -15.92 -8.05
N VAL A 152 -0.59 -15.12 -7.30
CA VAL A 152 -0.63 -15.18 -5.83
C VAL A 152 -1.85 -14.47 -5.25
N ALA A 153 -2.27 -13.34 -5.83
CA ALA A 153 -3.49 -12.68 -5.37
C ALA A 153 -4.73 -13.52 -5.73
N TRP A 154 -4.73 -14.25 -6.85
CA TRP A 154 -5.82 -15.17 -7.18
C TRP A 154 -5.86 -16.35 -6.22
N LEU A 155 -4.73 -17.02 -5.96
CA LEU A 155 -4.63 -18.09 -4.96
C LEU A 155 -5.10 -17.61 -3.58
N GLY A 156 -4.60 -16.46 -3.13
CA GLY A 156 -4.97 -15.84 -1.87
C GLY A 156 -6.48 -15.57 -1.80
N ASN A 157 -7.04 -14.93 -2.82
CA ASN A 157 -8.48 -14.64 -2.89
C ASN A 157 -9.33 -15.91 -2.91
N THR A 158 -8.94 -16.95 -3.66
CA THR A 158 -9.68 -18.23 -3.68
C THR A 158 -9.64 -18.92 -2.33
N PHE A 159 -8.47 -18.99 -1.69
CA PHE A 159 -8.33 -19.58 -0.36
C PHE A 159 -9.16 -18.84 0.68
N VAL A 160 -9.07 -17.51 0.69
CA VAL A 160 -9.84 -16.63 1.57
C VAL A 160 -11.33 -16.77 1.34
N ALA A 161 -11.79 -16.70 0.10
CA ALA A 161 -13.21 -16.82 -0.22
C ALA A 161 -13.78 -18.16 0.27
N GLY A 162 -12.99 -19.24 0.17
CA GLY A 162 -13.37 -20.55 0.69
C GLY A 162 -13.45 -20.65 2.23
N HIS A 163 -12.77 -19.74 2.95
CA HIS A 163 -12.68 -19.75 4.41
C HIS A 163 -13.20 -18.46 5.06
N GLU A 164 -13.92 -17.62 4.31
CA GLU A 164 -14.32 -16.29 4.77
C GLU A 164 -15.14 -16.36 6.05
N GLN A 165 -16.04 -17.34 6.16
CA GLN A 165 -16.84 -17.55 7.36
C GLN A 165 -15.97 -17.92 8.57
N ALA A 166 -15.03 -18.87 8.40
CA ALA A 166 -14.12 -19.26 9.48
C ALA A 166 -13.24 -18.09 9.96
N ILE A 167 -12.76 -17.24 9.03
CA ILE A 167 -12.00 -16.03 9.36
C ILE A 167 -12.86 -15.08 10.20
N LYS A 168 -14.12 -14.87 9.80
CA LYS A 168 -15.07 -14.02 10.53
C LYS A 168 -15.39 -14.58 11.92
N ASP A 169 -15.58 -15.89 12.04
CA ASP A 169 -15.90 -16.56 13.31
C ASP A 169 -14.74 -16.43 14.30
N VAL A 170 -13.51 -16.69 13.86
CA VAL A 170 -12.30 -16.53 14.69
C VAL A 170 -12.12 -15.06 15.10
N ALA A 171 -12.28 -14.12 14.17
CA ALA A 171 -12.18 -12.69 14.47
C ALA A 171 -13.25 -12.25 15.48
N SER A 172 -14.48 -12.72 15.33
CA SER A 172 -15.60 -12.47 16.25
C SER A 172 -15.29 -13.00 17.65
N GLU A 173 -14.80 -14.23 17.74
CA GLU A 173 -14.48 -14.88 19.02
C GLU A 173 -13.36 -14.16 19.78
N TRP A 174 -12.25 -13.84 19.09
CA TRP A 174 -11.13 -13.11 19.70
C TRP A 174 -11.57 -11.76 20.25
N VAL A 175 -12.38 -11.04 19.49
CA VAL A 175 -12.80 -9.69 19.85
C VAL A 175 -13.85 -9.72 20.97
N LYS A 176 -14.74 -10.71 21.02
CA LYS A 176 -15.66 -10.93 22.15
C LYS A 176 -14.91 -11.20 23.45
N GLN A 177 -13.87 -12.02 23.40
CA GLN A 177 -13.06 -12.35 24.57
C GLN A 177 -12.18 -11.18 25.00
N THR A 178 -11.61 -10.43 24.05
CA THR A 178 -10.73 -9.29 24.34
C THR A 178 -10.86 -8.25 23.22
N PRO A 179 -11.64 -7.18 23.42
CA PRO A 179 -11.84 -6.14 22.41
C PRO A 179 -10.55 -5.53 21.85
N ALA A 180 -9.50 -5.45 22.67
CA ALA A 180 -8.17 -4.97 22.27
C ALA A 180 -7.50 -5.84 21.17
N LEU A 181 -7.96 -7.07 20.94
CA LEU A 181 -7.49 -7.93 19.85
C LEU A 181 -8.06 -7.54 18.48
N LEU A 182 -8.93 -6.53 18.38
CA LEU A 182 -9.45 -6.07 17.09
C LEU A 182 -8.34 -5.71 16.10
N ALA A 183 -7.31 -5.01 16.55
CA ALA A 183 -6.16 -4.70 15.69
C ALA A 183 -5.46 -5.98 15.20
N VAL A 184 -5.33 -6.98 16.05
CA VAL A 184 -4.74 -8.28 15.72
C VAL A 184 -5.61 -9.03 14.71
N ALA A 185 -6.93 -9.03 14.90
CA ALA A 185 -7.89 -9.62 13.96
C ALA A 185 -7.82 -8.94 12.59
N PHE A 186 -7.80 -7.60 12.53
CA PHE A 186 -7.62 -6.86 11.28
C PHE A 186 -6.26 -7.12 10.63
N PHE A 187 -5.19 -7.24 11.41
CA PHE A 187 -3.85 -7.53 10.93
C PHE A 187 -3.81 -8.89 10.21
N PHE A 188 -4.28 -9.95 10.87
CA PHE A 188 -4.29 -11.29 10.27
C PHE A 188 -5.29 -11.41 9.13
N ALA A 189 -6.47 -10.80 9.25
CA ALA A 189 -7.44 -10.79 8.17
C ALA A 189 -6.87 -10.06 6.95
N SER A 190 -6.25 -8.89 7.11
CA SER A 190 -5.65 -8.14 5.99
C SER A 190 -4.51 -8.90 5.31
N MET A 191 -3.64 -9.53 6.10
CA MET A 191 -2.60 -10.42 5.60
C MET A 191 -3.16 -11.49 4.65
N LEU A 192 -4.34 -12.03 4.96
CA LEU A 192 -4.98 -13.07 4.14
C LEU A 192 -5.77 -12.48 2.97
N LEU A 193 -6.60 -11.45 3.21
CA LEU A 193 -7.52 -10.85 2.23
C LEU A 193 -6.85 -9.96 1.18
N TYR A 194 -5.56 -9.62 1.36
CA TYR A 194 -4.78 -8.79 0.43
C TYR A 194 -5.42 -7.46 0.01
N SER A 195 -6.35 -6.93 0.80
CA SER A 195 -7.03 -5.66 0.52
C SER A 195 -7.50 -5.00 1.79
N GLN A 196 -7.02 -3.77 2.01
CA GLN A 196 -7.46 -2.89 3.10
C GLN A 196 -8.99 -2.71 3.07
N ALA A 197 -9.53 -2.42 1.88
CA ALA A 197 -10.95 -2.16 1.69
C ALA A 197 -11.80 -3.42 1.84
N ALA A 198 -11.38 -4.56 1.28
CA ALA A 198 -12.11 -5.82 1.40
C ALA A 198 -12.09 -6.31 2.85
N THR A 199 -10.95 -6.23 3.54
CA THR A 199 -10.82 -6.59 4.96
C THR A 199 -11.77 -5.77 5.82
N ALA A 200 -11.75 -4.44 5.68
CA ALA A 200 -12.66 -3.58 6.42
C ALA A 200 -14.13 -3.91 6.11
N LYS A 201 -14.47 -4.12 4.83
CA LYS A 201 -15.84 -4.44 4.42
C LYS A 201 -16.32 -5.78 4.99
N ALA A 202 -15.46 -6.80 5.02
CA ALA A 202 -15.81 -8.14 5.47
C ALA A 202 -15.89 -8.25 7.00
N ILE A 203 -14.93 -7.65 7.71
CA ILE A 203 -14.75 -7.88 9.16
C ILE A 203 -15.51 -6.86 10.01
N THR A 204 -15.59 -5.58 9.60
CA THR A 204 -16.19 -4.52 10.44
C THR A 204 -17.64 -4.82 10.84
N PRO A 205 -18.55 -5.25 9.93
CA PRO A 205 -19.93 -5.56 10.31
C PRO A 205 -20.04 -6.71 11.31
N VAL A 206 -19.16 -7.72 11.18
CA VAL A 206 -19.11 -8.86 12.08
C VAL A 206 -18.70 -8.41 13.48
N ILE A 207 -17.70 -7.54 13.59
CA ILE A 207 -17.24 -7.01 14.87
C ILE A 207 -18.28 -6.12 15.53
N ILE A 208 -18.96 -5.25 14.76
CA ILE A 208 -20.07 -4.44 15.28
C ILE A 208 -21.14 -5.33 15.90
N SER A 209 -21.55 -6.38 15.18
CA SER A 209 -22.56 -7.31 15.68
C SER A 209 -22.06 -8.13 16.87
N ALA A 210 -20.79 -8.56 16.86
CA ALA A 210 -20.19 -9.39 17.90
C ALA A 210 -20.04 -8.65 19.24
N LEU A 211 -19.70 -7.37 19.19
CA LEU A 211 -19.53 -6.51 20.36
C LEU A 211 -20.78 -5.72 20.74
N GLY A 212 -21.83 -5.76 19.92
CA GLY A 212 -23.04 -4.97 20.14
C GLY A 212 -22.78 -3.46 20.13
N LEU A 213 -21.82 -2.98 19.31
CA LEU A 213 -21.47 -1.57 19.26
C LEU A 213 -22.69 -0.76 18.80
N ALA A 214 -23.02 0.31 19.54
CA ALA A 214 -24.21 1.12 19.27
C ALA A 214 -23.92 2.63 19.22
N THR A 215 -22.81 3.10 19.80
CA THR A 215 -22.51 4.53 19.92
C THR A 215 -21.19 4.96 19.25
N VAL A 216 -20.97 6.27 19.11
CA VAL A 216 -19.68 6.85 18.68
C VAL A 216 -18.55 6.37 19.58
N ALA A 217 -18.76 6.42 20.91
CA ALA A 217 -17.79 6.01 21.90
C ALA A 217 -17.39 4.53 21.76
N ASP A 218 -18.36 3.67 21.42
CA ASP A 218 -18.12 2.24 21.21
C ASP A 218 -17.40 1.95 19.88
N SER A 219 -17.67 2.76 18.84
CA SER A 219 -17.11 2.58 17.50
C SER A 219 -15.72 3.21 17.31
N GLY A 220 -15.26 4.04 18.25
CA GLY A 220 -13.92 4.62 18.22
C GLY A 220 -12.82 3.56 18.06
N MET A 221 -12.95 2.41 18.70
CA MET A 221 -11.99 1.31 18.57
C MET A 221 -11.82 0.83 17.11
N LEU A 222 -12.87 0.87 16.29
CA LEU A 222 -12.78 0.53 14.86
C LEU A 222 -11.95 1.58 14.10
N VAL A 223 -12.06 2.86 14.47
CA VAL A 223 -11.24 3.96 13.93
C VAL A 223 -9.78 3.77 14.33
N ALA A 224 -9.52 3.42 15.60
CA ALA A 224 -8.17 3.25 16.15
C ALA A 224 -7.43 2.12 15.43
N CYS A 225 -8.11 0.99 15.30
CA CYS A 225 -7.56 -0.24 14.77
C CYS A 225 -7.51 -0.26 13.24
N PHE A 226 -8.08 0.74 12.54
CA PHE A 226 -8.20 0.71 11.08
C PHE A 226 -6.84 0.56 10.39
N ALA A 227 -5.78 1.17 10.91
CA ALA A 227 -4.44 1.06 10.32
C ALA A 227 -3.95 -0.40 10.20
N ALA A 228 -4.41 -1.30 11.07
CA ALA A 228 -4.06 -2.73 11.04
C ALA A 228 -4.54 -3.45 9.77
N VAL A 229 -5.52 -2.91 9.04
CA VAL A 229 -5.92 -3.46 7.74
C VAL A 229 -4.86 -3.27 6.65
N SER A 230 -3.72 -2.65 6.97
CA SER A 230 -2.58 -2.41 6.07
C SER A 230 -1.50 -3.50 6.12
N ALA A 231 -1.74 -4.62 6.82
CA ALA A 231 -0.82 -5.73 6.99
C ALA A 231 -0.57 -6.57 5.71
N LEU A 232 -0.67 -5.95 4.54
CA LEU A 232 -0.52 -6.56 3.22
C LEU A 232 0.92 -7.00 2.94
N PHE A 233 1.89 -6.41 3.63
CA PHE A 233 3.31 -6.69 3.46
C PHE A 233 3.78 -7.96 4.18
N VAL A 234 2.95 -8.53 5.07
CA VAL A 234 3.36 -9.60 5.99
C VAL A 234 3.74 -10.89 5.26
N LEU A 235 2.99 -11.22 4.22
CA LEU A 235 3.36 -12.26 3.28
C LEU A 235 4.07 -11.59 2.09
N PRO A 236 5.22 -12.12 1.64
CA PRO A 236 6.03 -11.52 0.58
C PRO A 236 5.45 -11.83 -0.81
N THR A 237 4.17 -11.52 -0.97
CA THR A 237 3.30 -11.90 -2.08
C THR A 237 2.58 -10.69 -2.64
N TYR A 238 2.57 -9.59 -1.88
CA TYR A 238 1.93 -8.36 -2.29
C TYR A 238 2.71 -7.69 -3.44
N PRO A 239 2.04 -7.24 -4.52
CA PRO A 239 2.70 -6.81 -5.74
C PRO A 239 3.72 -5.69 -5.57
N THR A 240 3.40 -4.70 -4.74
CA THR A 240 4.28 -3.54 -4.53
C THR A 240 5.55 -3.93 -3.77
N LEU A 241 5.45 -4.92 -2.87
CA LEU A 241 6.61 -5.48 -2.16
C LEU A 241 7.52 -6.23 -3.12
N LEU A 242 6.95 -7.11 -3.95
CA LEU A 242 7.71 -7.87 -4.95
C LEU A 242 8.36 -6.96 -6.00
N GLY A 243 7.63 -5.94 -6.44
CA GLY A 243 8.17 -4.90 -7.31
C GLY A 243 9.35 -4.18 -6.66
N ALA A 244 9.24 -3.76 -5.39
CA ALA A 244 10.32 -3.09 -4.68
C ALA A 244 11.57 -3.98 -4.54
N VAL A 245 11.41 -5.27 -4.23
CA VAL A 245 12.53 -6.23 -4.15
C VAL A 245 13.20 -6.43 -5.50
N GLN A 246 12.43 -6.47 -6.59
CA GLN A 246 12.98 -6.71 -7.94
C GLN A 246 13.57 -5.47 -8.60
N MET A 247 13.08 -4.28 -8.25
CA MET A 247 13.63 -3.01 -8.72
C MET A 247 14.90 -2.62 -7.96
N ASP A 248 15.12 -3.17 -6.77
CA ASP A 248 16.34 -2.93 -6.00
C ASP A 248 17.55 -3.64 -6.62
N ASP A 249 18.38 -2.88 -7.32
CA ASP A 249 19.64 -3.36 -7.89
C ASP A 249 20.74 -3.51 -6.83
N THR A 250 20.64 -2.78 -5.70
CA THR A 250 21.62 -2.78 -4.61
C THR A 250 21.66 -4.09 -3.83
N GLY A 251 20.54 -4.84 -3.80
CA GLY A 251 20.40 -6.08 -3.04
C GLY A 251 20.21 -5.89 -1.53
N SER A 252 20.00 -4.65 -1.08
CA SER A 252 19.70 -4.29 0.31
C SER A 252 18.26 -4.65 0.70
N THR A 253 17.35 -4.68 -0.26
CA THR A 253 15.94 -5.05 -0.14
C THR A 253 15.71 -6.44 -0.69
N ARG A 254 15.50 -7.43 0.20
CA ARG A 254 15.37 -8.83 -0.20
C ARG A 254 14.37 -9.62 0.63
N ILE A 255 13.93 -10.72 0.05
CA ILE A 255 13.25 -11.81 0.75
C ILE A 255 14.33 -12.82 1.15
N GLY A 256 14.42 -13.11 2.43
CA GLY A 256 15.36 -14.06 3.02
C GLY A 256 14.87 -15.51 2.90
N LYS A 257 15.46 -16.38 3.73
CA LYS A 257 15.19 -17.83 3.68
C LYS A 257 13.77 -18.23 4.10
N PHE A 258 13.12 -17.41 4.93
CA PHE A 258 11.81 -17.71 5.50
C PHE A 258 10.75 -16.72 4.98
N ILE A 259 9.49 -17.16 4.95
CA ILE A 259 8.37 -16.36 4.43
C ILE A 259 8.27 -14.99 5.10
N PHE A 260 8.42 -14.92 6.43
CA PHE A 260 8.37 -13.67 7.19
C PHE A 260 9.71 -12.93 7.31
N ASN A 261 10.77 -13.48 6.72
CA ASN A 261 12.10 -12.88 6.76
C ASN A 261 12.28 -12.00 5.52
N HIS A 262 11.79 -10.76 5.55
CA HIS A 262 12.00 -9.78 4.47
C HIS A 262 12.10 -8.36 5.02
N ALA A 263 12.71 -7.46 4.24
CA ALA A 263 13.04 -6.09 4.64
C ALA A 263 11.84 -5.26 5.16
N PHE A 264 10.63 -5.55 4.68
CA PHE A 264 9.41 -4.81 5.03
C PHE A 264 8.74 -5.25 6.33
N PHE A 265 9.05 -6.43 6.87
CA PHE A 265 8.27 -7.03 7.96
C PHE A 265 8.35 -6.19 9.23
N LEU A 266 9.57 -5.96 9.73
CA LEU A 266 9.78 -5.23 10.98
C LEU A 266 9.32 -3.75 10.89
N PRO A 267 9.71 -2.96 9.86
CA PRO A 267 9.21 -1.60 9.72
C PRO A 267 7.68 -1.54 9.58
N GLY A 268 7.09 -2.45 8.81
CA GLY A 268 5.64 -2.47 8.60
C GLY A 268 4.86 -2.79 9.87
N VAL A 269 5.30 -3.79 10.65
CA VAL A 269 4.68 -4.15 11.93
C VAL A 269 4.79 -2.98 12.91
N LEU A 270 5.96 -2.36 12.98
CA LEU A 270 6.20 -1.21 13.85
C LEU A 270 5.30 -0.02 13.48
N ALA A 271 5.19 0.31 12.18
CA ALA A 271 4.33 1.38 11.70
C ALA A 271 2.86 1.13 12.03
N ILE A 272 2.36 -0.10 11.85
CA ILE A 272 0.99 -0.44 12.22
C ILE A 272 0.79 -0.33 13.73
N ALA A 273 1.69 -0.88 14.55
CA ALA A 273 1.58 -0.86 15.99
C ALA A 273 1.53 0.58 16.54
N ILE A 274 2.43 1.45 16.05
CA ILE A 274 2.45 2.87 16.42
C ILE A 274 1.19 3.59 15.94
N ALA A 275 0.75 3.35 14.69
CA ALA A 275 -0.45 4.00 14.15
C ALA A 275 -1.71 3.64 14.95
N VAL A 276 -1.86 2.37 15.33
CA VAL A 276 -2.97 1.90 16.17
C VAL A 276 -2.90 2.52 17.57
N ALA A 277 -1.71 2.54 18.19
CA ALA A 277 -1.52 3.17 19.49
C ALA A 277 -1.87 4.67 19.47
N LEU A 278 -1.40 5.41 18.46
CA LEU A 278 -1.75 6.81 18.25
C LEU A 278 -3.25 6.99 17.98
N GLY A 279 -3.88 6.07 17.25
CA GLY A 279 -5.33 6.05 17.06
C GLY A 279 -6.07 6.04 18.40
N PHE A 280 -5.73 5.12 19.30
CA PHE A 280 -6.32 5.04 20.64
C PHE A 280 -6.06 6.28 21.49
N LEU A 281 -4.91 6.93 21.34
CA LEU A 281 -4.59 8.17 22.06
C LEU A 281 -5.39 9.38 21.55
N VAL A 282 -5.71 9.41 20.25
CA VAL A 282 -6.35 10.57 19.60
C VAL A 282 -7.88 10.50 19.64
N ILE A 283 -8.47 9.31 19.61
CA ILE A 283 -9.93 9.13 19.62
C ILE A 283 -10.66 9.84 20.76
N PRO A 284 -10.17 9.86 22.02
CA PRO A 284 -10.85 10.56 23.11
C PRO A 284 -11.02 12.07 22.90
N LEU A 285 -10.40 12.66 21.87
CA LEU A 285 -10.54 14.06 21.49
C LEU A 285 -11.75 14.34 20.58
N PHE A 286 -12.49 13.30 20.17
CA PHE A 286 -13.61 13.35 19.22
C PHE A 286 -14.85 12.67 19.82
#